data_AF-A0A7R9YZ53-F1
#
_entry.id   AF-A0A7R9YZ53-F1
#
_cell.length_a   1.000
_cell.length_b   1.000
_cell.length_c   1.000
_cell.angle_alpha   90.00
_cell.angle_beta   90.00
_cell.angle_gamma   90.00
#
_symmetry.space_group_name_H-M   'P 1'
#
loop_
_entity.id
_entity.type
_entity.pdbx_description
1 polymer ?
#
loop_
_entity_poly.entity_id
_entity_poly.type
_entity_poly.pdbx_seq_one_letter_code
_entity_poly.pdbx_strand_id
1 'polypeptide(L)'
;PAACAALHKSFAAAKAARAGSRQDGPGSGREGVLVLNNVRIVDVEAGRTAALPACVGVRAGRIMQVWASCDEKTWHRDLELMHPDCDVVEVDCCGMVLIPGLCDAHVHVTANTANLPGLLSQPESYVAAHAARIMEGMLCRGFTTVRDAGGADFGLAQAVDEGVLLGP
;
A
#
# COMPACT_ATOMS: atom_id res chain seq x y z
N PRO A 1 -14.70 -8.88 -2.10
CA PRO A 1 -14.79 -8.79 -3.59
C PRO A 1 -13.39 -8.82 -4.22
N ALA A 2 -13.25 -9.20 -5.49
CA ALA A 2 -12.00 -9.63 -6.16
C ALA A 2 -10.74 -8.76 -5.89
N ALA A 3 -10.89 -7.44 -5.68
CA ALA A 3 -9.79 -6.54 -5.31
C ALA A 3 -9.08 -6.94 -4.01
N CYS A 4 -9.83 -7.41 -3.01
CA CYS A 4 -9.26 -7.86 -1.73
C CYS A 4 -8.45 -9.15 -1.90
N ALA A 5 -8.89 -10.07 -2.78
CA ALA A 5 -8.13 -11.28 -3.09
C ALA A 5 -6.86 -10.99 -3.91
N ALA A 6 -6.87 -9.94 -4.74
CA ALA A 6 -5.66 -9.45 -5.43
C ALA A 6 -4.65 -8.84 -4.44
N LEU A 7 -5.13 -8.12 -3.42
CA LEU A 7 -4.27 -7.56 -2.35
C LEU A 7 -3.45 -8.63 -1.64
N HIS A 8 -4.04 -9.80 -1.33
CA HIS A 8 -3.29 -10.92 -0.73
C HIS A 8 -2.05 -11.33 -1.56
N LYS A 9 -2.19 -11.42 -2.88
CA LYS A 9 -1.09 -11.81 -3.78
C LYS A 9 -0.06 -10.69 -3.91
N SER A 10 -0.51 -9.45 -4.05
CA SER A 10 0.35 -8.29 -4.23
C SER A 10 1.13 -7.92 -2.96
N PHE A 11 0.53 -8.06 -1.77
CA PHE A 11 1.18 -7.73 -0.51
C PHE A 11 2.27 -8.75 -0.14
N ALA A 12 2.00 -10.04 -0.33
CA ALA A 12 3.01 -11.09 -0.16
C ALA A 12 4.21 -10.88 -1.09
N ALA A 13 3.96 -10.52 -2.36
CA ALA A 13 5.02 -10.23 -3.33
C ALA A 13 5.82 -8.96 -2.99
N ALA A 14 5.14 -7.84 -2.68
CA ALA A 14 5.78 -6.58 -2.32
C ALA A 14 6.62 -6.70 -1.05
N LYS A 15 6.19 -7.55 -0.12
CA LYS A 15 6.89 -7.81 1.12
C LYS A 15 8.08 -8.74 0.97
N ALA A 16 7.95 -9.82 0.18
CA ALA A 16 9.09 -10.66 -0.17
C ALA A 16 10.22 -9.83 -0.79
N ALA A 17 9.87 -8.86 -1.65
CA ALA A 17 10.83 -7.90 -2.22
C ALA A 17 11.49 -6.98 -1.16
N ARG A 18 10.79 -6.58 -0.10
CA ARG A 18 11.37 -5.79 1.01
C ARG A 18 12.15 -6.62 2.02
N ALA A 19 11.81 -7.89 2.23
CA ALA A 19 12.50 -8.79 3.16
C ALA A 19 13.88 -9.20 2.61
N GLY A 20 13.98 -9.42 1.29
CA GLY A 20 15.26 -9.69 0.61
C GLY A 20 16.25 -8.51 0.63
N SER A 21 15.81 -7.30 0.95
CA SER A 21 16.69 -6.12 1.00
C SER A 21 17.38 -5.91 2.37
N ARG A 22 17.16 -6.77 3.37
CA ARG A 22 17.78 -6.66 4.71
C ARG A 22 18.91 -7.66 4.99
N GLN A 23 19.06 -8.70 4.18
CA GLN A 23 20.17 -9.63 4.23
C GLN A 23 20.48 -10.09 2.82
N ASP A 24 21.39 -9.41 2.14
CA ASP A 24 22.26 -10.00 1.12
C ASP A 24 23.36 -9.00 0.78
N GLY A 25 24.55 -9.52 0.48
CA GLY A 25 25.66 -8.75 -0.12
C GLY A 25 25.26 -8.21 -1.51
N PRO A 26 26.22 -7.85 -2.38
CA PRO A 26 25.90 -7.33 -3.72
C PRO A 26 25.35 -8.47 -4.60
N GLY A 27 24.08 -8.83 -4.38
CA GLY A 27 23.28 -9.76 -5.15
C GLY A 27 22.63 -9.00 -6.30
N SER A 28 22.93 -9.45 -7.51
CA SER A 28 22.60 -8.88 -8.82
C SER A 28 21.12 -8.99 -9.21
N GLY A 29 20.19 -8.57 -8.35
CA GLY A 29 18.79 -8.37 -8.74
C GLY A 29 18.59 -6.95 -9.25
N ARG A 30 18.24 -6.77 -10.53
CA ARG A 30 17.79 -5.46 -11.04
C ARG A 30 16.51 -5.09 -10.29
N GLU A 31 16.56 -4.04 -9.48
CA GLU A 31 15.36 -3.53 -8.83
C GLU A 31 14.39 -2.99 -9.89
N GLY A 32 13.20 -3.58 -9.95
CA GLY A 32 12.17 -3.16 -10.89
C GLY A 32 11.51 -1.83 -10.52
N VAL A 33 11.04 -1.12 -11.54
CA VAL A 33 10.20 0.08 -11.39
C VAL A 33 8.76 -0.27 -11.78
N LEU A 34 7.82 0.05 -10.88
CA LEU A 34 6.38 0.01 -11.18
C LEU A 34 5.95 1.37 -11.73
N VAL A 35 5.29 1.38 -12.89
CA VAL A 35 4.68 2.58 -13.45
C VAL A 35 3.17 2.42 -13.48
N LEU A 36 2.48 3.31 -12.77
CA LEU A 36 1.03 3.48 -12.86
C LEU A 36 0.76 4.50 -13.97
N ASN A 37 0.40 4.04 -15.15
CA ASN A 37 0.16 4.88 -16.33
C ASN A 37 -1.32 5.22 -16.47
N ASN A 38 -1.63 6.30 -17.20
CA ASN A 38 -2.99 6.70 -17.54
C ASN A 38 -3.86 6.91 -16.30
N VAL A 39 -3.35 7.67 -15.33
CA VAL A 39 -4.05 8.00 -14.08
C VAL A 39 -4.48 9.46 -14.05
N ARG A 40 -5.52 9.75 -13.26
CA ARG A 40 -5.91 11.08 -12.82
C ARG A 40 -5.42 11.30 -11.39
N ILE A 41 -4.39 12.10 -11.20
CA ILE A 41 -3.79 12.33 -9.88
C ILE A 41 -4.51 13.46 -9.16
N VAL A 42 -4.97 13.23 -7.93
CA VAL A 42 -5.59 14.28 -7.10
C VAL A 42 -4.50 15.08 -6.40
N ASP A 43 -4.49 16.39 -6.63
CA ASP A 43 -3.76 17.37 -5.84
C ASP A 43 -4.72 17.90 -4.76
N VAL A 44 -4.53 17.42 -3.54
CA VAL A 44 -5.38 17.73 -2.39
C VAL A 44 -5.20 19.17 -1.91
N GLU A 45 -4.00 19.74 -2.07
CA GLU A 45 -3.71 21.12 -1.65
C GLU A 45 -4.34 22.11 -2.63
N ALA A 46 -4.21 21.84 -3.93
CA ALA A 46 -4.80 22.69 -4.97
C ALA A 46 -6.29 22.39 -5.22
N GLY A 47 -6.86 21.35 -4.61
CA GLY A 47 -8.27 20.97 -4.76
C GLY A 47 -8.65 20.59 -6.20
N ARG A 48 -7.71 20.04 -6.97
CA ARG A 48 -7.90 19.74 -8.40
C ARG A 48 -7.29 18.40 -8.77
N THR A 49 -7.68 17.90 -9.93
CA THR A 49 -7.14 16.67 -10.49
C THR A 49 -6.28 17.00 -11.71
N ALA A 50 -5.13 16.35 -11.83
CA ALA A 50 -4.23 16.48 -12.98
C ALA A 50 -4.96 16.16 -14.28
N ALA A 51 -4.52 16.81 -15.36
CA ALA A 51 -5.00 16.50 -16.70
C ALA A 51 -4.53 15.10 -17.12
N LEU A 52 -5.35 14.41 -17.91
CA LEU A 52 -4.95 13.13 -18.50
C LEU A 52 -4.10 13.35 -19.76
N PRO A 53 -3.13 12.47 -20.04
CA PRO A 53 -2.66 11.37 -19.17
C PRO A 53 -1.63 11.85 -18.13
N ALA A 54 -1.68 11.29 -16.92
CA ALA A 54 -0.63 11.43 -15.90
C ALA A 54 -0.12 10.04 -15.48
N CYS A 55 1.08 10.00 -14.88
CA CYS A 55 1.81 8.77 -14.60
C CYS A 55 2.53 8.87 -13.24
N VAL A 56 2.65 7.76 -12.51
CA VAL A 56 3.44 7.69 -11.26
C VAL A 56 4.40 6.51 -11.31
N GLY A 57 5.69 6.80 -11.11
CA GLY A 57 6.75 5.79 -10.98
C GLY A 57 7.03 5.49 -9.51
N VAL A 58 7.09 4.20 -9.17
CA VAL A 58 7.36 3.69 -7.83
C VAL A 58 8.56 2.74 -7.89
N ARG A 59 9.54 2.97 -7.02
CA ARG A 59 10.74 2.12 -6.90
C ARG A 59 11.07 1.90 -5.44
N ALA A 60 11.41 0.66 -5.07
CA ALA A 60 11.75 0.27 -3.68
C ALA A 60 10.72 0.76 -2.64
N GLY A 61 9.44 0.78 -3.04
CA GLY A 61 8.33 1.22 -2.19
C GLY A 61 8.33 2.71 -1.84
N ARG A 62 8.96 3.55 -2.67
CA ARG A 62 8.90 5.01 -2.65
C ARG A 62 8.38 5.52 -3.97
N ILE A 63 7.64 6.62 -3.94
CA ILE A 63 7.33 7.39 -5.15
C ILE A 63 8.64 7.96 -5.66
N MET A 64 9.03 7.56 -6.86
CA MET A 64 10.24 8.00 -7.52
C MET A 64 9.97 9.28 -8.30
N GLN A 65 8.89 9.30 -9.08
CA GLN A 65 8.54 10.42 -9.94
C GLN A 65 7.04 10.49 -10.14
N VAL A 66 6.51 11.72 -10.21
CA VAL A 66 5.14 12.01 -10.63
C VAL A 66 5.22 12.84 -11.91
N TRP A 67 4.65 12.31 -12.98
CA TRP A 67 4.49 13.04 -14.24
C TRP A 67 3.05 13.54 -14.33
N ALA A 68 2.85 14.82 -14.01
CA ALA A 68 1.52 15.44 -13.94
C ALA A 68 0.84 15.63 -15.31
N SER A 69 1.58 15.43 -16.41
CA SER A 69 1.08 15.38 -17.78
C SER A 69 2.14 14.65 -18.63
N CYS A 70 1.88 13.41 -19.01
CA CYS A 70 2.78 12.53 -19.76
C CYS A 70 1.97 11.62 -20.67
N ASP A 71 2.34 11.55 -21.94
CA ASP A 71 1.96 10.41 -22.77
C ASP A 71 2.92 9.23 -22.52
N GLU A 72 2.58 8.07 -23.08
CA GLU A 72 3.34 6.83 -22.95
C GLU A 72 4.82 7.01 -23.31
N LYS A 73 5.09 7.77 -24.38
CA LYS A 73 6.44 8.01 -24.88
C LYS A 73 7.28 8.87 -23.95
N THR A 74 6.66 9.84 -23.28
CA THR A 74 7.35 10.78 -22.40
C THR A 74 7.91 10.08 -21.17
N TRP A 75 7.10 9.30 -20.45
CA TRP A 75 7.57 8.65 -19.25
C TRP A 75 8.55 7.50 -19.56
N HIS A 76 8.37 6.76 -20.66
CA HIS A 76 9.32 5.73 -21.08
C HIS A 76 10.72 6.31 -21.33
N ARG A 77 10.80 7.40 -22.09
CA ARG A 77 12.08 8.08 -22.39
C ARG A 77 12.73 8.61 -21.11
N ASP A 78 11.98 9.29 -20.26
CA ASP A 78 12.50 9.84 -19.02
C ASP A 78 13.03 8.73 -18.10
N LEU A 79 12.31 7.61 -18.03
CA LEU A 79 12.71 6.44 -17.26
C LEU A 79 13.98 5.78 -17.82
N GLU A 80 14.07 5.59 -19.13
CA GLU A 80 15.26 5.02 -19.78
C GLU A 80 16.51 5.90 -19.55
N LEU A 81 16.34 7.23 -19.54
CA LEU A 81 17.42 8.18 -19.23
C LEU A 81 17.87 8.09 -17.77
N MET A 82 16.93 7.95 -16.83
CA MET A 82 17.24 7.92 -15.39
C MET A 82 17.70 6.55 -14.91
N HIS A 83 17.15 5.49 -15.49
CA HIS A 83 17.29 4.10 -15.06
C HIS A 83 17.34 3.13 -16.26
N PRO A 84 18.41 3.19 -17.08
CA PRO A 84 18.53 2.39 -18.31
C PRO A 84 18.56 0.87 -18.07
N ASP A 85 18.91 0.45 -16.86
CA ASP A 85 19.09 -0.95 -16.47
C ASP A 85 17.98 -1.48 -15.53
N CYS A 86 16.83 -0.83 -15.44
CA CYS A 86 15.73 -1.30 -14.60
C CYS A 86 14.70 -2.14 -15.37
N ASP A 87 14.18 -3.18 -14.72
CA ASP A 87 13.02 -3.91 -15.22
C ASP A 87 11.76 -3.07 -14.96
N VAL A 88 10.92 -2.89 -15.97
CA VAL A 88 9.73 -2.03 -15.87
C VAL A 88 8.47 -2.89 -15.83
N VAL A 89 7.65 -2.67 -14.80
CA VAL A 89 6.29 -3.20 -14.72
C VAL A 89 5.33 -2.05 -14.92
N GLU A 90 4.67 -2.01 -16.07
CA GLU A 90 3.63 -1.02 -16.35
C GLU A 90 2.25 -1.56 -15.97
N VAL A 91 1.43 -0.68 -15.38
CA VAL A 91 0.00 -0.90 -15.15
C VAL A 91 -0.77 0.26 -15.76
N ASP A 92 -1.45 0.02 -16.88
CA ASP A 92 -2.44 0.95 -17.42
C ASP A 92 -3.65 1.00 -16.47
N CYS A 93 -3.88 2.17 -15.89
CA CYS A 93 -4.95 2.43 -14.94
C CYS A 93 -6.22 2.95 -15.62
N CYS A 94 -6.32 2.94 -16.95
CA CYS A 94 -7.54 3.21 -17.72
C CYS A 94 -8.23 4.55 -17.37
N GLY A 95 -7.46 5.59 -17.06
CA GLY A 95 -7.97 6.90 -16.67
C GLY A 95 -8.57 6.95 -15.26
N MET A 96 -8.35 5.95 -14.40
CA MET A 96 -8.82 5.94 -13.02
C MET A 96 -8.18 7.05 -12.18
N VAL A 97 -8.84 7.40 -11.07
CA VAL A 97 -8.33 8.38 -10.11
C VAL A 97 -7.33 7.71 -9.18
N LEU A 98 -6.11 8.25 -9.11
CA LEU A 98 -5.06 7.83 -8.20
C LEU A 98 -4.96 8.84 -7.05
N ILE A 99 -5.05 8.32 -5.83
CA ILE A 99 -4.89 9.08 -4.58
C ILE A 99 -3.87 8.39 -3.68
N PRO A 100 -3.25 9.11 -2.72
CA PRO A 100 -2.53 8.48 -1.63
C PRO A 100 -3.44 7.50 -0.87
N GLY A 101 -2.84 6.46 -0.30
CA GLY A 101 -3.56 5.58 0.62
C GLY A 101 -4.15 6.38 1.79
N LEU A 102 -5.33 5.98 2.23
CA LEU A 102 -6.07 6.71 3.26
C LEU A 102 -5.46 6.50 4.64
N CYS A 103 -5.56 7.53 5.48
CA CYS A 103 -5.17 7.48 6.88
C CYS A 103 -6.40 7.64 7.78
N ASP A 104 -6.58 6.78 8.78
CA ASP A 104 -7.57 6.96 9.85
C ASP A 104 -6.87 7.25 11.18
N ALA A 105 -7.14 8.41 11.76
CA ALA A 105 -6.47 8.88 12.97
C ALA A 105 -7.10 8.34 14.27
N HIS A 106 -8.23 7.64 14.21
CA HIS A 106 -8.91 7.18 15.42
C HIS A 106 -9.69 5.89 15.18
N VAL A 107 -9.00 4.75 15.36
CA VAL A 107 -9.61 3.43 15.27
C VAL A 107 -9.43 2.65 16.57
N HIS A 108 -10.19 1.57 16.70
CA HIS A 108 -9.98 0.53 17.71
C HIS A 108 -10.04 -0.82 17.00
N VAL A 109 -8.89 -1.35 16.54
CA VAL A 109 -8.89 -2.59 15.72
C VAL A 109 -9.23 -3.83 16.55
N THR A 110 -9.09 -3.76 17.87
CA THR A 110 -9.46 -4.85 18.80
C THR A 110 -10.92 -4.80 19.24
N ALA A 111 -11.65 -3.72 18.95
CA ALA A 111 -13.06 -3.57 19.31
C ALA A 111 -13.97 -4.39 18.37
N ASN A 112 -13.96 -5.71 18.52
CA ASN A 112 -14.73 -6.65 17.68
C ASN A 112 -16.24 -6.69 17.99
N THR A 113 -16.69 -5.94 19.00
CA THR A 113 -18.08 -5.85 19.44
C THR A 113 -18.38 -4.46 19.99
N ALA A 114 -19.64 -4.04 19.92
CA ALA A 114 -20.12 -2.80 20.54
C ALA A 114 -20.28 -2.90 22.07
N ASN A 115 -20.23 -4.11 22.64
CA ASN A 115 -20.24 -4.30 24.10
C ASN A 115 -18.84 -4.09 24.68
N LEU A 116 -18.44 -2.84 24.90
CA LEU A 116 -17.13 -2.48 25.44
C LEU A 116 -16.82 -3.17 26.80
N PRO A 117 -17.74 -3.22 27.77
CA PRO A 117 -17.50 -3.97 29.02
C PRO A 117 -17.23 -5.46 28.77
N GLY A 118 -17.91 -6.06 27.80
CA GLY A 118 -17.72 -7.46 27.44
C GLY A 118 -16.34 -7.73 26.82
N LEU A 119 -15.75 -6.74 26.15
CA LEU A 119 -14.43 -6.86 25.52
C LEU A 119 -13.35 -7.24 26.55
N LEU A 120 -13.42 -6.68 27.76
CA LEU A 120 -12.46 -6.92 28.85
C LEU A 120 -12.42 -8.38 29.33
N SER A 121 -13.46 -9.16 29.02
CA SER A 121 -13.57 -10.58 29.39
C SER A 121 -13.19 -11.54 28.26
N GLN A 122 -12.87 -11.02 27.07
CA GLN A 122 -12.55 -11.85 25.93
C GLN A 122 -11.09 -12.35 26.02
N PRO A 123 -10.82 -13.61 25.64
CA PRO A 123 -9.45 -14.09 25.51
C PRO A 123 -8.67 -13.35 24.43
N GLU A 124 -7.42 -13.02 24.69
CA GLU A 124 -6.57 -12.24 23.77
C GLU A 124 -6.39 -12.89 22.40
N SER A 125 -6.29 -14.21 22.34
CA SER A 125 -6.19 -14.96 21.07
C SER A 125 -7.43 -14.79 20.19
N TYR A 126 -8.61 -14.66 20.81
CA TYR A 126 -9.87 -14.40 20.11
C TYR A 126 -9.90 -12.96 19.58
N VAL A 127 -9.49 -12.00 20.41
CA VAL A 127 -9.40 -10.59 20.04
C VAL A 127 -8.44 -10.40 18.87
N ALA A 128 -7.24 -10.99 18.92
CA ALA A 128 -6.23 -10.91 17.87
C ALA A 128 -6.74 -11.50 16.53
N ALA A 129 -7.45 -12.63 16.58
CA ALA A 129 -8.04 -13.24 15.37
C ALA A 129 -9.08 -12.33 14.70
N HIS A 130 -9.90 -11.62 15.49
CA HIS A 130 -10.84 -10.64 14.96
C HIS A 130 -10.15 -9.36 14.47
N ALA A 131 -9.14 -8.88 15.20
CA ALA A 131 -8.36 -7.71 14.80
C ALA A 131 -7.72 -7.91 13.42
N ALA A 132 -7.16 -9.10 13.16
CA ALA A 132 -6.64 -9.48 11.85
C ALA A 132 -7.67 -9.28 10.72
N ARG A 133 -8.92 -9.71 10.95
CA ARG A 133 -10.02 -9.59 9.99
C ARG A 133 -10.46 -8.13 9.78
N ILE A 134 -10.48 -7.35 10.86
CA ILE A 134 -10.83 -5.92 10.82
C ILE A 134 -9.78 -5.14 10.04
N MET A 135 -8.50 -5.36 10.33
CA MET A 135 -7.37 -4.71 9.66
C MET A 135 -7.32 -5.05 8.17
N GLU A 136 -7.53 -6.31 7.79
CA GLU A 136 -7.67 -6.70 6.38
C GLU A 136 -8.81 -5.93 5.70
N GLY A 137 -9.95 -5.81 6.38
CA GLY A 137 -11.09 -5.03 5.91
C GLY A 137 -10.79 -3.54 5.73
N MET A 138 -10.00 -2.94 6.62
CA MET A 138 -9.54 -1.55 6.50
C MET A 138 -8.67 -1.36 5.25
N LEU A 139 -7.70 -2.25 5.04
CA LEU A 139 -6.84 -2.22 3.86
C LEU A 139 -7.62 -2.37 2.56
N CYS A 140 -8.59 -3.28 2.52
CA CYS A 140 -9.45 -3.47 1.35
C CYS A 140 -10.41 -2.29 1.08
N ARG A 141 -10.56 -1.35 2.02
CA ARG A 141 -11.26 -0.05 1.81
C ARG A 141 -10.31 1.09 1.43
N GLY A 142 -9.01 0.82 1.31
CA GLY A 142 -8.00 1.80 0.90
C GLY A 142 -7.27 2.50 2.05
N PHE A 143 -7.50 2.10 3.31
CA PHE A 143 -6.71 2.59 4.44
C PHE A 143 -5.37 1.88 4.47
N THR A 144 -4.28 2.63 4.35
CA THR A 144 -2.90 2.09 4.38
C THR A 144 -2.15 2.48 5.63
N THR A 145 -2.76 3.30 6.49
CA THR A 145 -2.22 3.69 7.79
C THR A 145 -3.37 3.97 8.73
N VAL A 146 -3.30 3.45 9.95
CA VAL A 146 -4.26 3.78 11.00
C VAL A 146 -3.55 4.08 12.31
N ARG A 147 -4.15 4.94 13.12
CA ARG A 147 -3.73 5.15 14.51
C ARG A 147 -4.77 4.50 15.43
N ASP A 148 -4.39 3.37 16.01
CA ASP A 148 -5.18 2.76 17.07
C ASP A 148 -5.19 3.67 18.30
N ALA A 149 -6.38 4.01 18.78
CA ALA A 149 -6.61 4.93 19.89
C ALA A 149 -6.80 4.19 21.23
N GLY A 150 -6.62 2.87 21.25
CA GLY A 150 -6.68 2.05 22.44
C GLY A 150 -7.09 0.62 22.12
N GLY A 151 -6.21 -0.32 22.44
CA GLY A 151 -6.46 -1.74 22.33
C GLY A 151 -5.37 -2.49 21.58
N ALA A 152 -4.95 -1.98 20.41
CA ALA A 152 -3.85 -2.62 19.68
C ALA A 152 -2.50 -2.38 20.36
N ASP A 153 -1.65 -3.39 20.32
CA ASP A 153 -0.30 -3.33 20.83
C ASP A 153 0.73 -3.37 19.69
N PHE A 154 2.01 -3.35 20.07
CA PHE A 154 3.11 -3.49 19.12
C PHE A 154 3.10 -4.84 18.40
N GLY A 155 2.56 -5.90 19.01
CA GLY A 155 2.50 -7.24 18.42
C GLY A 155 1.66 -7.27 17.16
N LEU A 156 0.50 -6.61 17.14
CA LEU A 156 -0.32 -6.49 15.93
C LEU A 156 0.40 -5.70 14.82
N ALA A 157 1.06 -4.59 15.17
CA ALA A 157 1.83 -3.79 14.21
C ALA A 157 3.01 -4.60 13.64
N GLN A 158 3.77 -5.29 14.50
CA GLN A 158 4.87 -6.15 14.08
C GLN A 158 4.38 -7.30 13.18
N ALA A 159 3.24 -7.90 13.48
CA ALA A 159 2.66 -8.95 12.65
C ALA A 159 2.25 -8.43 11.26
N VAL A 160 1.75 -7.19 11.17
CA VAL A 160 1.54 -6.50 9.89
C VAL A 160 2.87 -6.21 9.20
N ASP A 161 3.90 -5.76 9.91
CA ASP A 161 5.25 -5.47 9.38
C ASP A 161 6.03 -6.71 8.95
N GLU A 162 5.75 -7.88 9.51
CA GLU A 162 6.30 -9.19 9.12
C GLU A 162 5.44 -9.87 8.04
N GLY A 163 4.17 -9.45 7.89
CA GLY A 163 3.25 -9.95 6.87
C GLY A 163 2.56 -11.24 7.29
N VAL A 164 2.62 -11.54 8.58
CA VAL A 164 1.78 -12.54 9.25
C VAL A 164 0.32 -12.12 9.14
N LEU A 165 0.04 -10.82 9.27
CA LEU A 165 -1.28 -10.23 9.09
C LEU A 165 -1.30 -9.25 7.91
N LEU A 166 -2.48 -9.10 7.30
CA LEU A 166 -2.75 -8.03 6.33
C LEU A 166 -3.47 -6.89 7.03
N GLY A 167 -2.95 -5.68 6.88
CA GLY A 167 -3.49 -4.50 7.53
C GLY A 167 -2.79 -3.21 7.11
N PRO A 168 -3.39 -2.06 7.46
CA PRO A 168 -2.74 -0.74 7.44
C PRO A 168 -1.65 -0.58 8.51
#